data_AF-A0AAV0IU87-F1
#
_entry.id   AF-A0AAV0IU87-F1
#
_cell.length_a   1.000
_cell.length_b   1.000
_cell.length_c   1.000
_cell.angle_alpha   90.00
_cell.angle_beta   90.00
_cell.angle_gamma   90.00
#
_symmetry.space_group_name_H-M   'P 1'
#
loop_
_entity.id
_entity.type
_entity.pdbx_description
1 polymer ?
#
loop_
_entity_poly.entity_id
_entity_poly.type
_entity_poly.pdbx_seq_one_letter_code
_entity_poly.pdbx_strand_id
1 'polypeptide(L)'
;MDIIAERLSQINHEIQNVENEKLQDECLLGLFWEHPPALDPEVIGRAMQQIRDRISGLEDRRRALLEEKQALIVEGAIRNRRGNGNNGGN
;
A
#
# COMPACT_ATOMS: atom_id res chain seq x y z
N MET A 1 -22.24 8.05 -9.76
CA MET A 1 -21.13 7.39 -9.05
C MET A 1 -20.23 8.49 -8.53
N ASP A 2 -19.94 8.50 -7.23
CA ASP A 2 -18.96 9.44 -6.66
C ASP A 2 -17.55 8.92 -6.96
N ILE A 3 -16.86 9.60 -7.88
CA ILE A 3 -15.50 9.24 -8.35
C ILE A 3 -14.52 9.16 -7.18
N ILE A 4 -14.70 9.97 -6.14
CA ILE A 4 -13.84 9.95 -4.94
C ILE A 4 -14.08 8.67 -4.14
N ALA A 5 -15.35 8.27 -3.95
CA ALA A 5 -15.69 7.05 -3.23
C ALA A 5 -15.17 5.79 -3.96
N GLU A 6 -15.25 5.76 -5.29
CA GLU A 6 -14.73 4.66 -6.10
C GLU A 6 -13.20 4.55 -5.96
N ARG A 7 -12.47 5.66 -6.09
CA ARG A 7 -11.01 5.65 -5.94
C ARG A 7 -10.58 5.28 -4.52
N LEU A 8 -11.28 5.76 -3.49
CA LEU A 8 -11.01 5.37 -2.10
C LEU A 8 -11.20 3.86 -1.87
N SER A 9 -12.21 3.25 -2.50
CA SER A 9 -12.42 1.80 -2.45
C SER A 9 -11.25 1.06 -3.10
N GLN A 10 -10.84 1.49 -4.30
CA GLN A 10 -9.69 0.90 -5.00
C GLN A 10 -8.40 1.00 -4.18
N ILE A 11 -8.11 2.16 -3.60
CA ILE A 11 -6.92 2.35 -2.75
C ILE A 11 -6.94 1.41 -1.56
N ASN A 12 -8.10 1.19 -0.91
CA ASN A 12 -8.19 0.23 0.20
C ASN A 12 -7.85 -1.20 -0.26
N HIS A 13 -8.34 -1.62 -1.43
CA HIS A 13 -7.97 -2.91 -2.01
C HIS A 13 -6.48 -2.99 -2.37
N GLU A 14 -5.91 -1.93 -2.95
CA GLU A 14 -4.49 -1.88 -3.28
C GLU A 14 -3.61 -1.95 -2.02
N ILE A 15 -3.96 -1.24 -0.94
CA ILE A 15 -3.25 -1.32 0.34
C ILE A 15 -3.29 -2.74 0.88
N GLN A 16 -4.46 -3.40 0.87
CA GLN A 16 -4.59 -4.77 1.36
C GLN A 16 -3.74 -5.75 0.53
N ASN A 17 -3.69 -5.58 -0.79
CA ASN A 17 -2.84 -6.40 -1.65
C ASN A 17 -1.35 -6.19 -1.34
N VAL A 18 -0.92 -4.94 -1.19
CA VAL A 18 0.46 -4.61 -0.84
C VAL A 18 0.86 -5.18 0.52
N GLU A 19 -0.02 -5.11 1.53
CA GLU A 19 0.23 -5.70 2.85
C GLU A 19 0.30 -7.23 2.79
N ASN A 20 -0.55 -7.88 2.00
CA ASN A 20 -0.51 -9.33 1.80
C ASN A 20 0.76 -9.78 1.08
N GLU A 21 1.17 -9.08 0.02
CA GLU A 21 2.42 -9.39 -0.71
C GLU A 21 3.63 -9.21 0.20
N LYS A 22 3.65 -8.14 1.00
CA LYS A 22 4.74 -7.89 1.95
C LYS A 22 4.85 -9.02 2.97
N LEU A 23 3.72 -9.46 3.52
CA LEU A 23 3.70 -10.56 4.49
C LEU A 23 4.22 -11.87 3.87
N GLN A 24 3.90 -12.15 2.61
CA GLN A 24 4.42 -13.32 1.89
C GLN A 24 5.94 -13.24 1.72
N ASP A 25 6.46 -12.08 1.33
CA ASP A 25 7.90 -11.85 1.17
C ASP A 25 8.65 -11.92 2.51
N GLU A 26 8.09 -11.36 3.59
CA GLU A 26 8.62 -11.46 4.95
C GLU A 26 8.66 -12.92 5.43
N CYS A 27 7.60 -13.70 5.16
CA CYS A 27 7.56 -15.12 5.47
C CYS A 27 8.61 -15.91 4.68
N LEU A 28 8.74 -15.65 3.38
CA LEU A 28 9.76 -16.29 2.55
C LEU A 28 11.17 -15.97 3.05
N LEU A 29 11.43 -14.71 3.42
CA LEU A 29 12.71 -14.31 4.01
C LEU A 29 12.97 -15.03 5.34
N GLY A 30 11.94 -15.20 6.16
CA GLY A 30 12.00 -16.00 7.39
C GLY A 30 12.41 -17.45 7.13
N LEU A 31 11.83 -18.09 6.11
CA LEU A 31 12.18 -19.46 5.71
C LEU A 31 13.65 -19.60 5.30
N PHE A 32 14.22 -18.60 4.60
CA PHE A 32 15.65 -18.59 4.27
C PHE A 32 16.54 -18.56 5.51
N TRP A 33 16.10 -17.89 6.59
CA TRP A 33 16.86 -17.83 7.84
C TRP A 33 16.71 -19.08 8.70
N GLU A 34 15.50 -19.62 8.78
CA GLU A 34 15.20 -20.80 9.60
C GLU A 34 15.73 -22.09 8.96
N HIS A 35 15.66 -22.17 7.64
CA HIS A 35 16.05 -23.34 6.85
C HIS A 35 16.90 -22.90 5.65
N PRO A 36 18.17 -22.52 5.86
CA PRO A 36 19.04 -22.08 4.78
C PRO A 36 19.22 -23.22 3.75
N PRO A 37 18.91 -22.99 2.47
CA PRO A 37 19.06 -24.02 1.45
C PRO A 37 20.52 -24.46 1.30
N ALA A 38 20.73 -25.71 0.88
CA ALA A 38 22.05 -26.24 0.55
C ALA A 38 22.54 -25.74 -0.83
N LEU A 39 22.53 -24.42 -1.00
CA LEU A 39 23.01 -23.71 -2.19
C LEU A 39 24.22 -22.85 -1.81
N ASP A 40 24.90 -22.32 -2.83
CA ASP A 40 25.96 -21.36 -2.64
C ASP A 40 25.48 -20.15 -1.81
N PRO A 41 26.19 -19.76 -0.73
CA PRO A 41 25.80 -18.64 0.13
C PRO A 41 25.64 -17.31 -0.62
N GLU A 42 26.40 -17.06 -1.68
CA GLU A 42 26.25 -15.85 -2.50
C GLU A 42 24.94 -15.85 -3.27
N VAL A 43 24.51 -17.01 -3.78
CA VAL A 43 23.24 -17.17 -4.48
C VAL A 43 22.08 -16.90 -3.53
N ILE A 44 22.15 -17.46 -2.32
CA ILE A 44 21.15 -17.22 -1.27
C ILE A 44 21.14 -15.74 -0.86
N GLY A 45 22.32 -15.14 -0.66
CA GLY A 45 22.45 -13.73 -0.31
C GLY A 45 21.80 -12.81 -1.34
N ARG A 46 21.98 -13.08 -2.64
CA ARG A 46 21.32 -12.32 -3.71
C ARG A 46 19.80 -12.49 -3.70
N ALA A 47 19.30 -13.71 -3.52
CA ALA A 47 17.86 -13.96 -3.45
C ALA A 47 17.22 -13.24 -2.25
N MET A 48 17.85 -13.31 -1.07
CA MET A 48 17.39 -12.61 0.12
C MET A 48 17.42 -11.09 -0.06
N GLN A 49 18.44 -10.56 -0.75
CA GLN A 49 18.50 -9.13 -1.05
C GLN A 49 17.36 -8.70 -1.98
N GLN A 50 17.05 -9.47 -3.02
CA GLN A 50 15.91 -9.19 -3.90
C GLN A 50 14.58 -9.16 -3.15
N ILE A 51 14.39 -10.07 -2.18
CA ILE A 51 13.18 -10.09 -1.34
C ILE A 51 13.12 -8.84 -0.47
N ARG A 52 14.24 -8.41 0.13
CA ARG A 52 14.29 -7.16 0.92
C ARG A 52 14.00 -5.94 0.06
N ASP A 53 14.58 -5.86 -1.14
CA ASP A 53 14.33 -4.75 -2.06
C ASP A 53 12.85 -4.68 -2.45
N ARG A 54 12.21 -5.85 -2.66
CA ARG A 54 10.77 -5.93 -2.92
C ARG A 54 9.94 -5.47 -1.71
N ILE A 55 10.29 -5.90 -0.50
CA ILE A 55 9.64 -5.45 0.74
C ILE A 55 9.72 -3.92 0.86
N SER A 56 10.89 -3.33 0.65
CA SER A 56 11.05 -1.87 0.69
C SER A 56 10.20 -1.17 -0.37
N GLY A 57 10.16 -1.68 -1.61
CA GLY A 57 9.29 -1.14 -2.66
C GLY A 57 7.80 -1.23 -2.32
N LEU A 58 7.37 -2.31 -1.66
CA LEU A 58 5.99 -2.47 -1.18
C LEU A 58 5.67 -1.47 -0.05
N GLU A 59 6.60 -1.21 0.87
CA GLU A 59 6.43 -0.19 1.92
C GLU A 59 6.31 1.22 1.36
N ASP A 60 7.13 1.57 0.36
CA ASP A 60 7.06 2.85 -0.33
C ASP A 60 5.73 3.01 -1.09
N ARG A 61 5.28 1.95 -1.78
CA ARG A 61 3.98 1.94 -2.46
C ARG A 61 2.83 2.11 -1.47
N ARG A 62 2.88 1.41 -0.32
CA ARG A 62 1.88 1.56 0.75
C ARG A 62 1.82 2.99 1.27
N ARG A 63 2.98 3.64 1.47
CA ARG A 63 3.06 5.03 1.91
C ARG A 63 2.41 5.97 0.90
N ALA A 64 2.71 5.83 -0.39
CA ALA A 64 2.11 6.63 -1.44
C ALA A 64 0.58 6.47 -1.50
N LEU A 65 0.07 5.24 -1.36
CA LEU A 65 -1.37 4.96 -1.32
C LEU A 65 -2.06 5.61 -0.11
N LEU A 66 -1.41 5.61 1.05
CA LEU A 66 -1.93 6.28 2.26
C LEU A 66 -1.97 7.81 2.09
N GLU A 67 -0.95 8.39 1.47
CA GLU A 67 -0.91 9.81 1.15
C GLU A 67 -2.03 10.20 0.16
N GLU A 68 -2.23 9.41 -0.88
CA GLU A 68 -3.31 9.60 -1.85
C GLU A 68 -4.70 9.51 -1.18
N LYS A 69 -4.91 8.48 -0.34
CA LYS A 69 -6.15 8.33 0.44
C LYS A 69 -6.44 9.55 1.29
N GLN A 70 -5.43 10.07 1.99
CA GLN A 70 -5.59 11.24 2.84
C GLN A 70 -5.96 12.49 2.02
N ALA A 71 -5.32 12.69 0.86
CA ALA A 71 -5.64 13.80 -0.04
C ALA A 71 -7.10 13.73 -0.53
N LEU A 72 -7.56 12.54 -0.93
CA LEU A 72 -8.94 12.32 -1.39
C LEU A 72 -9.98 12.55 -0.29
N ILE A 73 -9.70 12.15 0.95
CA ILE A 73 -10.58 12.41 2.10
C ILE A 73 -10.73 13.93 2.33
N VAL A 74 -9.62 14.66 2.29
CA VAL A 74 -9.62 16.12 2.44
C VAL A 74 -10.40 16.79 1.30
N GLU A 75 -10.19 16.34 0.07
CA GLU A 75 -10.91 16.87 -1.09
C GLU A 75 -12.42 16.60 -1.01
N GLY A 76 -12.82 15.38 -0.64
CA GLY A 76 -14.22 15.03 -0.42
C GLY A 76 -14.88 15.90 0.65
N ALA A 77 -14.19 16.17 1.75
CA ALA A 77 -14.68 17.05 2.82
C ALA A 77 -14.86 18.51 2.35
N ILE A 78 -13.92 19.04 1.56
CA ILE A 78 -14.02 20.40 0.98
C ILE A 78 -15.21 20.49 0.02
N ARG A 79 -15.39 19.50 -0.86
CA ARG A 79 -16.51 19.45 -1.81
C ARG A 79 -17.85 19.39 -1.09
N ASN A 80 -17.98 18.56 -0.04
CA ASN A 80 -19.18 18.49 0.77
C ASN A 80 -19.50 19.84 1.46
N ARG A 81 -18.50 20.50 2.04
CA ARG A 81 -18.67 21.83 2.66
C ARG A 81 -19.15 22.89 1.67
N ARG A 82 -18.62 22.90 0.43
CA ARG A 82 -19.04 23.84 -0.63
C ARG A 82 -20.45 23.55 -1.15
N GLY A 83 -20.85 22.29 -1.24
CA GLY A 83 -22.21 21.91 -1.65
C GLY A 83 -23.28 22.34 -0.62
N ASN A 84 -22.95 22.35 0.66
CA ASN A 84 -23.88 22.70 1.74
C ASN A 84 -24.06 24.22 1.95
N GLY A 85 -23.14 25.06 1.47
CA GLY A 85 -23.18 26.52 1.67
C GLY A 85 -24.16 27.30 0.79
N ASN A 86 -24.77 26.65 -0.21
CA ASN A 86 -25.62 27.33 -1.21
C ASN A 86 -27.13 27.26 -0.91
N ASN A 87 -27.54 26.72 0.25
CA ASN A 87 -28.95 26.45 0.58
C ASN A 87 -29.46 27.23 1.81
N GLY A 88 -29.04 28.50 1.96
CA GLY A 88 -29.31 29.31 3.15
C GLY A 88 -29.81 30.74 2.87
N GLY A 89 -30.37 31.01 1.70
CA GLY A 89 -30.86 32.34 1.34
C GLY A 89 -32.14 32.30 0.51
N ASN A 90 -33.29 32.25 1.19
CA ASN A 90 -34.51 32.96 0.79
C ASN A 90 -35.41 33.16 2.01
#